data_AF-A0A133S467-F1
#
_entry.id   AF-A0A133S467-F1
#
_cell.length_a   1.000
_cell.length_b   1.000
_cell.length_c   1.000
_cell.angle_alpha   90.00
_cell.angle_beta   90.00
_cell.angle_gamma   90.00
#
_symmetry.space_group_name_H-M   'P 1'
#
loop_
_entity.id
_entity.type
_entity.pdbx_description
1 polymer ?
#
loop_
_entity_poly.entity_id
_entity_poly.type
_entity_poly.pdbx_seq_one_letter_code
_entity_poly.pdbx_strand_id
1 'polypeptide(L)'
;MMLYLEGIIGVRNKMRGRIYKMRTSLLLKAMVLGTMTFSISTIGMAAEIQDVNGLDSASQTIASDAARKEAVRSSWMDRTDVVIGVGMKNSEESRSHQYHNFKPWENHPIVGTSDKSKSTELNKLYIETLQPVTHYDENAKSVVFVQGRIGRSGEKISYNKFNNYWVPDRPAGTFTVHEGETKKQESLGVNANVGIGYRRLSKGEHAYVGVNAFYDHAFKNGYKRVSGGLEYVVGLNEFHANIYKNLGSNGRKYIGLHGRTSRWYDPTGLYPYGRDDNTSLYNYAKVDYENHWILSENTVARGYDIGYARTFKNARWARVYADYYNWRGRSAVRVGYYKLNKRDDIKGFKVGAEFHITPHLTLDAGYQTASHHLSGPYATLKYTIGTSKFAWRGGKHSESAITTARSKMLDKVHRSDMVVQETVEETYDHGVVDVGL
;
A
#
# COMPACT_ATOMS: atom_id res chain seq x y z
N MET A 1 -27.83 -48.10 -18.22
CA MET A 1 -27.38 -46.96 -19.06
C MET A 1 -27.49 -45.65 -18.28
N MET A 2 -26.85 -45.57 -17.09
CA MET A 2 -26.79 -44.35 -16.28
C MET A 2 -25.54 -44.37 -15.37
N LEU A 3 -24.48 -45.05 -15.83
CA LEU A 3 -23.18 -45.12 -15.16
C LEU A 3 -22.03 -44.71 -16.09
N TYR A 4 -22.33 -44.31 -17.33
CA TYR A 4 -21.34 -43.89 -18.32
C TYR A 4 -21.27 -42.36 -18.53
N LEU A 5 -22.20 -41.58 -17.95
CA LEU A 5 -22.14 -40.10 -18.02
C LEU A 5 -21.40 -39.45 -16.85
N GLU A 6 -21.28 -40.10 -15.68
CA GLU A 6 -20.58 -39.52 -14.53
C GLU A 6 -19.05 -39.56 -14.66
N GLY A 7 -18.52 -40.54 -15.38
CA GLY A 7 -17.08 -40.66 -15.64
C GLY A 7 -16.50 -39.55 -16.54
N ILE A 8 -17.33 -38.93 -17.40
CA ILE A 8 -16.88 -37.89 -18.33
C ILE A 8 -16.93 -36.49 -17.70
N ILE A 9 -17.79 -36.27 -16.69
CA ILE A 9 -17.92 -34.99 -15.99
C ILE A 9 -16.84 -34.85 -14.89
N GLY A 10 -16.48 -35.95 -14.20
CA GLY A 10 -15.44 -35.97 -13.17
C GLY A 10 -14.02 -35.68 -13.70
N VAL A 11 -13.71 -36.09 -14.94
CA VAL A 11 -12.40 -35.84 -15.57
C VAL A 11 -12.28 -34.40 -16.10
N ARG A 12 -13.40 -33.80 -16.53
CA ARG A 12 -13.43 -32.44 -17.10
C ARG A 12 -13.24 -31.34 -16.05
N ASN A 13 -13.70 -31.55 -14.81
CA ASN A 13 -13.46 -30.61 -13.70
C ASN A 13 -12.06 -30.74 -13.07
N LYS A 14 -11.48 -31.95 -13.04
CA LYS A 14 -10.12 -32.18 -12.54
C LYS A 14 -9.03 -31.64 -13.47
N MET A 15 -9.28 -31.59 -14.78
CA MET A 15 -8.39 -30.92 -15.75
C MET A 15 -8.52 -29.38 -15.74
N ARG A 16 -9.72 -28.82 -15.51
CA ARG A 16 -9.89 -27.35 -15.39
C ARG A 16 -9.19 -26.77 -14.14
N GLY A 17 -9.20 -27.48 -13.02
CA GLY A 17 -8.47 -27.07 -11.79
C GLY A 17 -6.95 -27.13 -11.92
N ARG A 18 -6.40 -28.09 -12.69
CA ARG A 18 -4.95 -28.19 -12.96
C ARG A 18 -4.46 -27.18 -14.00
N ILE A 19 -5.26 -26.86 -15.02
CA ILE A 19 -4.92 -25.85 -16.04
C ILE A 19 -4.88 -24.42 -15.46
N TYR A 20 -5.77 -24.10 -14.50
CA TYR A 20 -5.74 -22.80 -13.81
C TYR A 20 -4.53 -22.67 -12.87
N LYS A 21 -4.17 -23.73 -12.13
CA LYS A 21 -3.02 -23.72 -11.21
C LYS A 21 -1.67 -23.77 -11.94
N MET A 22 -1.60 -24.40 -13.12
CA MET A 22 -0.41 -24.34 -13.99
C MET A 22 -0.24 -22.99 -14.68
N ARG A 23 -1.30 -22.28 -15.10
CA ARG A 23 -1.15 -20.95 -15.73
C ARG A 23 -0.65 -19.87 -14.76
N THR A 24 -1.10 -19.87 -13.49
CA THR A 24 -0.58 -18.91 -12.50
C THR A 24 0.84 -19.24 -12.05
N SER A 25 1.17 -20.53 -11.92
CA SER A 25 2.54 -20.98 -11.60
C SER A 25 3.52 -20.78 -12.76
N LEU A 26 3.11 -20.94 -14.03
CA LEU A 26 3.96 -20.66 -15.19
C LEU A 26 4.13 -19.16 -15.42
N LEU A 27 3.10 -18.34 -15.19
CA LEU A 27 3.23 -16.87 -15.28
C LEU A 27 4.11 -16.31 -14.15
N LEU A 28 4.04 -16.87 -12.94
CA LEU A 28 4.99 -16.52 -11.86
C LEU A 28 6.40 -17.09 -12.09
N LYS A 29 6.55 -18.31 -12.63
CA LYS A 29 7.88 -18.83 -12.99
C LYS A 29 8.49 -18.12 -14.21
N ALA A 30 7.69 -17.65 -15.16
CA ALA A 30 8.16 -16.84 -16.28
C ALA A 30 8.52 -15.40 -15.86
N MET A 31 7.88 -14.83 -14.83
CA MET A 31 8.31 -13.57 -14.22
C MET A 31 9.53 -13.72 -13.31
N VAL A 32 9.71 -14.88 -12.65
CA VAL A 32 10.85 -15.14 -11.75
C VAL A 32 12.09 -15.69 -12.49
N LEU A 33 11.94 -16.26 -13.69
CA LEU A 33 13.06 -16.67 -14.56
C LEU A 33 13.56 -15.56 -15.50
N GLY A 34 13.03 -14.34 -15.40
CA GLY A 34 13.64 -13.14 -15.96
C GLY A 34 14.73 -12.54 -15.05
N THR A 35 15.24 -13.31 -14.09
CA THR A 35 16.33 -12.92 -13.22
C THR A 35 17.67 -13.18 -13.90
N MET A 36 18.36 -12.09 -14.21
CA MET A 36 19.79 -11.94 -13.98
C MET A 36 20.71 -12.98 -14.64
N THR A 37 20.88 -12.86 -15.94
CA THR A 37 22.21 -13.01 -16.54
C THR A 37 22.71 -11.63 -16.95
N PHE A 38 23.23 -10.88 -15.97
CA PHE A 38 24.28 -9.89 -16.26
C PHE A 38 25.54 -10.68 -16.65
N SER A 39 25.56 -11.22 -17.87
CA SER A 39 26.84 -11.35 -18.57
C SER A 39 27.28 -9.92 -18.85
N ILE A 40 28.23 -9.42 -18.06
CA ILE A 40 29.11 -8.35 -18.49
C ILE A 40 29.93 -8.96 -19.62
N SER A 41 29.34 -9.06 -20.82
CA SER A 41 30.14 -9.00 -22.03
C SER A 41 30.55 -7.54 -22.11
N THR A 42 31.84 -7.32 -21.89
CA THR A 42 32.53 -6.09 -22.26
C THR A 42 32.38 -5.89 -23.76
N ILE A 43 31.23 -5.40 -24.20
CA ILE A 43 31.15 -4.66 -25.46
C ILE A 43 31.65 -3.28 -25.07
N GLY A 44 32.95 -3.09 -25.23
CA GLY A 44 33.51 -1.75 -25.36
C GLY A 44 32.78 -1.09 -26.51
N MET A 45 31.75 -0.30 -26.19
CA MET A 45 31.25 0.70 -27.11
C MET A 45 32.27 1.82 -27.08
N ALA A 46 33.39 1.58 -27.75
CA ALA A 46 34.18 2.66 -28.31
C ALA A 46 33.19 3.47 -29.14
N ALA A 47 32.92 4.70 -28.69
CA ALA A 47 32.38 5.70 -29.59
C ALA A 47 33.46 5.88 -30.67
N GLU A 48 33.32 5.16 -31.78
CA GLU A 48 34.04 5.46 -33.00
C GLU A 48 33.54 6.83 -33.43
N ILE A 49 34.27 7.85 -33.00
CA ILE A 49 34.20 9.18 -33.59
C ILE A 49 34.83 9.01 -34.97
N GLN A 50 34.00 8.74 -35.97
CA GLN A 50 34.40 9.03 -37.35
C GLN A 50 34.54 10.55 -37.44
N ASP A 51 35.79 10.97 -37.34
CA ASP A 51 36.26 12.32 -37.55
C ASP A 51 36.07 12.63 -39.04
N VAL A 52 34.89 13.14 -39.41
CA VAL A 52 34.59 13.61 -40.75
C VAL A 52 34.10 15.05 -40.66
N ASN A 53 35.03 15.96 -40.97
CA ASN A 53 34.84 17.36 -41.34
C ASN A 53 34.36 18.31 -40.23
N GLY A 54 35.25 19.24 -39.84
CA GLY A 54 35.09 20.27 -38.80
C GLY A 54 33.96 21.31 -38.97
N LEU A 55 32.99 21.08 -39.86
CA LEU A 55 31.74 21.85 -39.96
C LEU A 55 30.58 21.17 -39.19
N ASP A 56 30.67 19.86 -38.95
CA ASP A 56 29.61 19.10 -38.26
C ASP A 56 29.78 19.14 -36.72
N SER A 57 31.01 19.21 -36.21
CA SER A 57 31.29 19.33 -34.77
C SER A 57 30.78 20.63 -34.15
N ALA A 58 30.82 21.76 -34.88
CA ALA A 58 30.29 23.04 -34.42
C ALA A 58 28.75 23.01 -34.35
N SER A 59 28.10 22.43 -35.37
CA SER A 59 26.65 22.24 -35.43
C SER A 59 26.15 21.30 -34.33
N GLN A 60 26.88 20.21 -34.07
CA GLN A 60 26.60 19.28 -32.98
C GLN A 60 26.83 19.90 -31.60
N THR A 61 27.88 20.72 -31.44
CA THR A 61 28.14 21.45 -30.18
C THR A 61 27.05 22.49 -29.89
N ILE A 62 26.65 23.26 -30.89
CA ILE A 62 25.56 24.25 -30.78
C ILE A 62 24.22 23.56 -30.48
N ALA A 63 23.92 22.43 -31.15
CA ALA A 63 22.73 21.63 -30.86
C ALA A 63 22.74 21.06 -29.42
N SER A 64 23.92 20.67 -28.92
CA SER A 64 24.09 20.19 -27.55
C SER A 64 23.89 21.30 -26.50
N ASP A 65 24.37 22.52 -26.77
CA ASP A 65 24.21 23.66 -25.88
C ASP A 65 22.79 24.22 -25.88
N ALA A 66 22.14 24.27 -27.05
CA ALA A 66 20.72 24.61 -27.14
C ALA A 66 19.86 23.60 -26.37
N ALA A 67 20.16 22.30 -26.49
CA ALA A 67 19.46 21.26 -25.75
C ALA A 67 19.71 21.34 -24.23
N ARG A 68 20.93 21.69 -23.78
CA ARG A 68 21.21 21.93 -22.36
C ARG A 68 20.42 23.12 -21.81
N LYS A 69 20.41 24.24 -22.54
CA LYS A 69 19.62 25.43 -22.18
C LYS A 69 18.13 25.10 -22.12
N GLU A 70 17.62 24.36 -23.09
CA GLU A 70 16.23 23.90 -23.08
C GLU A 70 15.95 22.95 -21.90
N ALA A 71 16.86 22.01 -21.59
CA ALA A 71 16.69 21.06 -20.51
C ALA A 71 16.55 21.73 -19.14
N VAL A 72 17.28 22.82 -18.90
CA VAL A 72 17.32 23.52 -17.60
C VAL A 72 16.28 24.65 -17.50
N ARG A 73 15.73 25.13 -18.63
CA ARG A 73 14.58 26.04 -18.63
C ARG A 73 13.38 25.38 -17.95
N SER A 74 13.07 25.84 -16.74
CA SER A 74 11.92 25.42 -15.95
C SER A 74 11.54 26.53 -14.95
N SER A 75 10.28 26.93 -14.97
CA SER A 75 9.69 27.82 -13.97
C SER A 75 9.20 27.04 -12.75
N TRP A 76 8.91 27.76 -11.65
CA TRP A 76 8.29 27.15 -10.47
C TRP A 76 6.90 26.57 -10.78
N MET A 77 6.19 27.12 -11.77
CA MET A 77 4.87 26.67 -12.20
C MET A 77 4.96 25.30 -12.90
N ASP A 78 6.01 25.07 -13.70
CA ASP A 78 6.24 23.80 -14.41
C ASP A 78 6.52 22.63 -13.44
N ARG A 79 6.86 22.96 -12.19
CA ARG A 79 7.17 22.00 -11.12
C ARG A 79 6.06 21.91 -10.08
N THR A 80 4.93 22.55 -10.30
CA THR A 80 3.80 22.56 -9.37
C THR A 80 2.61 21.84 -10.00
N ASP A 81 2.19 20.74 -9.38
CA ASP A 81 1.03 19.96 -9.82
C ASP A 81 -0.09 20.01 -8.78
N VAL A 82 -1.31 20.07 -9.27
CA VAL A 82 -2.53 19.74 -8.55
C VAL A 82 -2.93 18.33 -8.95
N VAL A 83 -3.03 17.42 -7.98
CA VAL A 83 -3.30 16.00 -8.22
C VAL A 83 -4.62 15.62 -7.61
N ILE A 84 -5.46 14.95 -8.40
CA ILE A 84 -6.72 14.34 -7.99
C ILE A 84 -6.63 12.87 -8.32
N GLY A 85 -7.01 11.98 -7.40
CA GLY A 85 -6.93 10.56 -7.62
C GLY A 85 -8.02 9.76 -6.96
N VAL A 86 -8.43 8.73 -7.68
CA VAL A 86 -9.30 7.67 -7.18
C VAL A 86 -8.45 6.43 -6.96
N GLY A 87 -8.75 5.74 -5.87
CA GLY A 87 -8.16 4.45 -5.58
C GLY A 87 -9.16 3.55 -4.89
N MET A 88 -8.73 2.34 -4.62
CA MET A 88 -9.63 1.33 -4.10
C MET A 88 -9.92 1.55 -2.61
N LYS A 89 -11.20 1.41 -2.26
CA LYS A 89 -11.71 1.26 -0.91
C LYS A 89 -12.17 -0.18 -0.74
N ASN A 90 -11.57 -0.89 0.20
CA ASN A 90 -11.90 -2.29 0.46
C ASN A 90 -12.46 -2.41 1.87
N SER A 91 -13.53 -3.19 2.02
CA SER A 91 -13.95 -3.71 3.32
C SER A 91 -14.19 -5.20 3.23
N GLU A 92 -13.61 -5.95 4.15
CA GLU A 92 -13.92 -7.36 4.34
C GLU A 92 -14.38 -7.54 5.76
N GLU A 93 -15.54 -8.14 5.92
CA GLU A 93 -16.10 -8.52 7.20
C GLU A 93 -16.35 -10.02 7.17
N SER A 94 -15.86 -10.71 8.20
CA SER A 94 -16.16 -12.11 8.43
C SER A 94 -16.70 -12.25 9.83
N ARG A 95 -17.83 -12.94 9.94
CA ARG A 95 -18.43 -13.27 11.22
C ARG A 95 -18.65 -14.77 11.24
N SER A 96 -18.20 -15.42 12.29
CA SER A 96 -18.55 -16.80 12.57
C SER A 96 -19.35 -16.86 13.84
N HIS A 97 -20.22 -17.84 13.90
CA HIS A 97 -20.86 -18.21 15.14
C HIS A 97 -20.86 -19.71 15.31
N GLN A 98 -20.75 -20.14 16.56
CA GLN A 98 -20.79 -21.53 16.94
C GLN A 98 -21.69 -21.69 18.15
N TYR A 99 -22.60 -22.65 18.07
CA TYR A 99 -23.44 -22.99 19.20
C TYR A 99 -22.65 -23.77 20.24
N HIS A 100 -22.87 -23.44 21.51
CA HIS A 100 -22.19 -24.00 22.66
C HIS A 100 -23.21 -24.33 23.77
N ASN A 101 -23.18 -25.57 24.26
CA ASN A 101 -24.07 -26.05 25.31
C ASN A 101 -23.35 -26.77 26.45
N PHE A 102 -22.04 -26.54 26.60
CA PHE A 102 -21.17 -27.12 27.64
C PHE A 102 -21.14 -28.65 27.71
N LYS A 103 -21.70 -29.34 26.71
CA LYS A 103 -21.58 -30.79 26.57
C LYS A 103 -20.41 -31.12 25.64
N PRO A 104 -19.38 -31.85 26.08
CA PRO A 104 -18.19 -32.17 25.27
C PRO A 104 -18.46 -32.93 23.96
N TRP A 105 -19.67 -33.50 23.81
CA TRP A 105 -19.99 -34.50 22.79
C TRP A 105 -20.78 -33.93 21.60
N GLU A 106 -21.28 -32.71 21.69
CA GLU A 106 -22.08 -32.05 20.65
C GLU A 106 -21.25 -30.95 19.98
N ASN A 107 -20.43 -31.34 19.01
CA ASN A 107 -19.72 -30.38 18.16
C ASN A 107 -20.69 -29.81 17.12
N HIS A 108 -21.26 -28.64 17.42
CA HIS A 108 -22.08 -27.92 16.46
C HIS A 108 -21.22 -27.32 15.35
N PRO A 109 -21.70 -27.31 14.09
CA PRO A 109 -20.96 -26.74 12.97
C PRO A 109 -20.76 -25.23 13.17
N ILE A 110 -19.57 -24.74 12.84
CA ILE A 110 -19.28 -23.31 12.78
C ILE A 110 -19.97 -22.74 11.54
N VAL A 111 -20.90 -21.80 11.74
CA VAL A 111 -21.57 -21.10 10.65
C VAL A 111 -20.89 -19.75 10.45
N GLY A 112 -20.30 -19.55 9.28
CA GLY A 112 -19.59 -18.33 8.93
C GLY A 112 -20.28 -17.58 7.80
N THR A 113 -20.36 -16.26 7.93
CA THR A 113 -20.64 -15.34 6.82
C THR A 113 -19.40 -14.51 6.52
N SER A 114 -19.22 -14.16 5.25
CA SER A 114 -18.18 -13.24 4.82
C SER A 114 -18.72 -12.30 3.77
N ASP A 115 -18.73 -11.01 4.12
CA ASP A 115 -19.12 -9.94 3.25
C ASP A 115 -17.88 -9.18 2.79
N LYS A 116 -17.76 -9.01 1.47
CA LYS A 116 -16.64 -8.31 0.85
C LYS A 116 -17.20 -7.20 -0.01
N SER A 117 -16.80 -5.97 0.28
CA SER A 117 -17.09 -4.82 -0.56
C SER A 117 -15.80 -4.25 -1.13
N LYS A 118 -15.86 -3.96 -2.44
CA LYS A 118 -14.81 -3.27 -3.17
C LYS A 118 -15.45 -2.11 -3.90
N SER A 119 -15.03 -0.90 -3.59
CA SER A 119 -15.46 0.30 -4.29
C SER A 119 -14.26 1.19 -4.58
N THR A 120 -14.48 2.28 -5.30
CA THR A 120 -13.46 3.30 -5.51
C THR A 120 -13.85 4.57 -4.75
N GLU A 121 -12.86 5.26 -4.19
CA GLU A 121 -13.07 6.54 -3.53
C GLU A 121 -12.01 7.55 -3.96
N LEU A 122 -12.35 8.84 -3.84
CA LEU A 122 -11.38 9.92 -3.95
C LEU A 122 -10.43 9.85 -2.75
N ASN A 123 -9.25 9.28 -2.96
CA ASN A 123 -8.27 9.07 -1.93
C ASN A 123 -7.08 10.04 -2.03
N LYS A 124 -6.93 10.74 -3.15
CA LYS A 124 -5.87 11.73 -3.39
C LYS A 124 -6.46 13.05 -3.87
N LEU A 125 -6.08 14.13 -3.19
CA LEU A 125 -6.34 15.52 -3.60
C LEU A 125 -5.27 16.41 -2.97
N TYR A 126 -4.23 16.77 -3.71
CA TYR A 126 -3.11 17.51 -3.13
C TYR A 126 -2.41 18.40 -4.14
N ILE A 127 -1.65 19.36 -3.61
CA ILE A 127 -0.73 20.19 -4.38
C ILE A 127 0.69 19.79 -4.01
N GLU A 128 1.56 19.66 -5.00
CA GLU A 128 2.96 19.29 -4.80
C GLU A 128 3.87 20.15 -5.68
N THR A 129 4.91 20.71 -5.08
CA THR A 129 5.88 21.59 -5.74
C THR A 129 7.31 21.20 -5.37
N LEU A 130 8.23 21.38 -6.33
CA LEU A 130 9.67 21.24 -6.13
C LEU A 130 10.36 22.54 -6.52
N GLN A 131 11.23 23.03 -5.64
CA GLN A 131 12.01 24.24 -5.87
C GLN A 131 13.51 23.98 -5.69
N PRO A 132 14.36 24.34 -6.68
CA PRO A 132 15.79 24.34 -6.50
C PRO A 132 16.18 25.46 -5.51
N VAL A 133 17.06 25.13 -4.56
CA VAL A 133 17.64 26.08 -3.60
C VAL A 133 18.97 26.61 -4.11
N THR A 134 19.76 25.76 -4.77
CA THR A 134 20.99 26.16 -5.46
C THR A 134 20.70 26.56 -6.89
N HIS A 135 21.49 27.49 -7.42
CA HIS A 135 21.44 27.82 -8.84
C HIS A 135 21.69 26.57 -9.68
N TYR A 136 20.82 26.34 -10.66
CA TYR A 136 20.90 25.21 -11.58
C TYR A 136 20.71 25.75 -13.00
N ASP A 137 21.78 25.72 -13.78
CA ASP A 137 21.88 26.19 -15.16
C ASP A 137 22.48 25.09 -16.07
N GLU A 138 22.74 25.41 -17.34
CA GLU A 138 23.40 24.50 -18.30
C GLU A 138 24.79 24.01 -17.85
N ASN A 139 25.47 24.74 -16.96
CA ASN A 139 26.83 24.44 -16.49
C ASN A 139 26.84 23.67 -15.17
N ALA A 140 25.76 23.77 -14.39
CA ALA A 140 25.60 23.11 -13.12
C ALA A 140 25.58 21.59 -13.28
N LYS A 141 26.30 20.91 -12.38
CA LYS A 141 26.34 19.43 -12.27
C LYS A 141 25.69 18.91 -11.01
N SER A 142 25.13 19.79 -10.20
CA SER A 142 24.48 19.42 -8.96
C SER A 142 23.37 20.40 -8.63
N VAL A 143 22.34 19.91 -7.94
CA VAL A 143 21.25 20.74 -7.44
C VAL A 143 20.84 20.28 -6.05
N VAL A 144 20.68 21.23 -5.15
CA VAL A 144 19.94 21.04 -3.90
C VAL A 144 18.54 21.58 -4.14
N PHE A 145 17.53 20.82 -3.73
CA PHE A 145 16.13 21.19 -3.88
C PHE A 145 15.34 20.93 -2.61
N VAL A 146 14.24 21.66 -2.48
CA VAL A 146 13.19 21.41 -1.50
C VAL A 146 11.92 20.98 -2.23
N GLN A 147 11.20 20.04 -1.64
CA GLN A 147 9.93 19.56 -2.16
C GLN A 147 8.89 19.62 -1.06
N GLY A 148 7.74 20.22 -1.38
CA GLY A 148 6.62 20.40 -0.47
C GLY A 148 5.34 19.87 -1.08
N ARG A 149 4.54 19.21 -0.25
CA ARG A 149 3.22 18.70 -0.63
C ARG A 149 2.23 18.90 0.51
N ILE A 150 1.02 19.30 0.18
CA ILE A 150 -0.08 19.42 1.14
C ILE A 150 -1.40 18.99 0.49
N GLY A 151 -2.20 18.23 1.23
CA GLY A 151 -3.54 17.84 0.81
C GLY A 151 -3.94 16.48 1.34
N ARG A 152 -4.99 15.89 0.76
CA ARG A 152 -5.46 14.55 1.09
C ARG A 152 -4.64 13.49 0.37
N SER A 153 -4.05 12.57 1.14
CA SER A 153 -3.29 11.44 0.61
C SER A 153 -3.04 10.41 1.72
N GLY A 154 -2.52 9.25 1.34
CA GLY A 154 -2.17 8.18 2.25
C GLY A 154 -3.30 7.20 2.44
N GLU A 155 -2.95 6.10 3.07
CA GLU A 155 -3.81 4.95 3.25
C GLU A 155 -3.89 4.60 4.73
N LYS A 156 -5.11 4.35 5.20
CA LYS A 156 -5.39 3.84 6.53
C LYS A 156 -5.94 2.43 6.38
N ILE A 157 -5.20 1.47 6.92
CA ILE A 157 -5.60 0.07 7.01
C ILE A 157 -6.05 -0.16 8.44
N SER A 158 -7.33 -0.45 8.63
CA SER A 158 -7.95 -0.70 9.92
C SER A 158 -8.26 -2.18 10.05
N TYR A 159 -7.89 -2.76 11.18
CA TYR A 159 -8.13 -4.14 11.53
C TYR A 159 -8.88 -4.19 12.86
N ASN A 160 -10.14 -4.59 12.82
CA ASN A 160 -10.95 -4.77 14.02
C ASN A 160 -11.23 -6.26 14.16
N LYS A 161 -10.89 -6.82 15.31
CA LYS A 161 -11.17 -8.20 15.66
C LYS A 161 -11.92 -8.23 16.98
N PHE A 162 -12.87 -9.13 17.07
CA PHE A 162 -13.69 -9.35 18.23
C PHE A 162 -13.84 -10.85 18.45
N ASN A 163 -13.52 -11.30 19.65
CA ASN A 163 -13.50 -12.72 19.98
C ASN A 163 -14.43 -13.03 21.15
N ASN A 164 -15.03 -14.21 21.07
CA ASN A 164 -15.66 -14.91 22.18
C ASN A 164 -16.85 -14.18 22.81
N TYR A 165 -17.67 -13.49 22.01
CA TYR A 165 -18.87 -12.82 22.51
C TYR A 165 -20.07 -13.73 22.53
N TRP A 166 -20.73 -13.80 23.67
CA TRP A 166 -21.76 -14.79 23.92
C TRP A 166 -23.13 -14.15 23.82
N VAL A 167 -23.99 -14.79 23.03
CA VAL A 167 -25.42 -14.45 22.95
C VAL A 167 -26.21 -15.65 23.45
N PRO A 168 -27.07 -15.49 24.47
CA PRO A 168 -27.89 -16.58 24.98
C PRO A 168 -28.83 -17.11 23.90
N ASP A 169 -29.01 -18.43 23.85
CA ASP A 169 -29.92 -19.11 22.93
C ASP A 169 -30.89 -20.03 23.68
N ARG A 170 -31.83 -20.67 22.97
CA ARG A 170 -32.75 -21.66 23.52
C ARG A 170 -32.31 -23.08 23.14
N PRO A 171 -32.49 -24.07 24.03
CA PRO A 171 -33.06 -23.99 25.39
C PRO A 171 -32.15 -23.26 26.37
N ALA A 172 -32.66 -22.94 27.55
CA ALA A 172 -31.93 -22.30 28.63
C ALA A 172 -30.51 -22.89 28.83
N GLY A 173 -29.52 -22.06 29.19
CA GLY A 173 -28.14 -22.49 29.45
C GLY A 173 -27.29 -22.78 28.19
N THR A 174 -27.77 -22.40 27.00
CA THR A 174 -27.02 -22.53 25.75
C THR A 174 -26.67 -21.15 25.19
N PHE A 175 -25.56 -21.08 24.44
CA PHE A 175 -24.99 -19.83 23.94
C PHE A 175 -24.56 -19.98 22.50
N THR A 176 -24.76 -18.94 21.72
CA THR A 176 -24.10 -18.75 20.44
C THR A 176 -22.87 -17.86 20.66
N VAL A 177 -21.69 -18.42 20.40
CA VAL A 177 -20.41 -17.71 20.49
C VAL A 177 -20.13 -17.06 19.15
N HIS A 178 -19.98 -15.74 19.13
CA HIS A 178 -19.67 -14.97 17.95
C HIS A 178 -18.18 -14.58 17.91
N GLU A 179 -17.57 -14.77 16.74
CA GLU A 179 -16.29 -14.17 16.38
C GLU A 179 -16.48 -13.25 15.18
N GLY A 180 -15.75 -12.14 15.18
CA GLY A 180 -15.84 -11.13 14.14
C GLY A 180 -14.47 -10.59 13.77
N GLU A 181 -14.24 -10.44 12.48
CA GLU A 181 -13.04 -9.80 11.94
C GLU A 181 -13.46 -8.84 10.82
N THR A 182 -13.01 -7.59 10.91
CA THR A 182 -13.28 -6.54 9.94
C THR A 182 -11.99 -5.88 9.51
N LYS A 183 -11.68 -5.96 8.23
CA LYS A 183 -10.57 -5.27 7.56
C LYS A 183 -11.12 -4.15 6.72
N LYS A 184 -10.63 -2.92 6.90
CA LYS A 184 -11.01 -1.76 6.10
C LYS A 184 -9.78 -1.04 5.56
N GLN A 185 -9.85 -0.61 4.32
CA GLN A 185 -8.85 0.19 3.64
C GLN A 185 -9.51 1.47 3.13
N GLU A 186 -9.04 2.61 3.64
CA GLU A 186 -9.61 3.92 3.34
C GLU A 186 -8.51 4.98 3.25
N SER A 187 -8.85 6.15 2.72
CA SER A 187 -7.97 7.31 2.68
C SER A 187 -7.61 7.81 4.09
N LEU A 188 -6.32 8.05 4.34
CA LEU A 188 -5.81 8.52 5.63
C LEU A 188 -6.35 9.91 6.00
N GLY A 189 -6.56 10.77 5.00
CA GLY A 189 -7.03 12.15 5.18
C GLY A 189 -5.95 13.17 4.81
N VAL A 190 -6.01 14.35 5.42
CA VAL A 190 -5.11 15.47 5.11
C VAL A 190 -3.73 15.23 5.73
N ASN A 191 -2.69 15.36 4.90
CA ASN A 191 -1.29 15.29 5.26
C ASN A 191 -0.48 16.42 4.63
N ALA A 192 0.70 16.65 5.19
CA ALA A 192 1.71 17.55 4.67
C ALA A 192 3.06 16.85 4.68
N ASN A 193 3.81 16.99 3.60
CA ASN A 193 5.11 16.36 3.41
C ASN A 193 6.10 17.46 3.01
N VAL A 194 7.25 17.49 3.66
CA VAL A 194 8.35 18.39 3.33
C VAL A 194 9.64 17.60 3.25
N GLY A 195 10.45 17.87 2.24
CA GLY A 195 11.73 17.20 2.06
C GLY A 195 12.77 18.07 1.40
N ILE A 196 14.01 17.62 1.58
CA ILE A 196 15.20 18.17 0.95
C ILE A 196 15.89 17.06 0.19
N GLY A 197 16.46 17.40 -0.95
CA GLY A 197 17.24 16.46 -1.74
C GLY A 197 18.44 17.11 -2.40
N TYR A 198 19.38 16.26 -2.77
CA TYR A 198 20.58 16.61 -3.50
C TYR A 198 20.75 15.64 -4.67
N ARG A 199 20.89 16.17 -5.88
CA ARG A 199 21.17 15.40 -7.10
C ARG A 199 22.49 15.85 -7.69
N ARG A 200 23.27 14.89 -8.18
CA ARG A 200 24.55 15.10 -8.86
C ARG A 200 24.56 14.39 -10.21
N LEU A 201 24.82 15.16 -11.25
CA LEU A 201 24.97 14.72 -12.63
C LEU A 201 26.37 14.13 -12.86
N SER A 202 26.43 13.08 -13.68
CA SER A 202 27.68 12.47 -14.15
C SER A 202 28.45 13.41 -15.07
N LYS A 203 29.76 13.18 -15.24
CA LYS A 203 30.63 13.98 -16.12
C LYS A 203 30.10 14.07 -17.55
N GLY A 204 29.53 12.97 -18.07
CA GLY A 204 28.96 12.90 -19.42
C GLY A 204 27.47 13.26 -19.50
N GLU A 205 26.84 13.70 -18.41
CA GLU A 205 25.43 14.15 -18.39
C GLU A 205 24.36 13.11 -18.78
N HIS A 206 24.76 11.85 -18.96
CA HIS A 206 23.83 10.75 -19.29
C HIS A 206 23.19 10.12 -18.06
N ALA A 207 23.68 10.43 -16.85
CA ALA A 207 23.16 9.87 -15.62
C ALA A 207 23.26 10.85 -14.44
N TYR A 208 22.38 10.73 -13.45
CA TYR A 208 22.52 11.39 -12.16
C TYR A 208 22.27 10.42 -11.01
N VAL A 209 22.86 10.73 -9.85
CA VAL A 209 22.55 10.09 -8.56
C VAL A 209 21.93 11.14 -7.65
N GLY A 210 20.88 10.77 -6.93
CA GLY A 210 20.18 11.63 -5.98
C GLY A 210 20.04 10.99 -4.62
N VAL A 211 20.12 11.80 -3.57
CA VAL A 211 19.73 11.43 -2.20
C VAL A 211 18.69 12.41 -1.71
N ASN A 212 17.71 11.92 -0.97
CA ASN A 212 16.63 12.75 -0.44
C ASN A 212 16.22 12.32 0.97
N ALA A 213 15.65 13.27 1.71
CA ALA A 213 15.11 13.06 3.05
C ALA A 213 13.79 13.81 3.17
N PHE A 214 12.77 13.15 3.75
CA PHE A 214 11.44 13.72 3.92
C PHE A 214 10.91 13.52 5.33
N TYR A 215 10.11 14.47 5.77
CA TYR A 215 9.25 14.41 6.93
C TYR A 215 7.79 14.52 6.48
N ASP A 216 6.99 13.54 6.89
CA ASP A 216 5.56 13.52 6.60
C ASP A 216 4.77 13.64 7.91
N HIS A 217 3.72 14.45 7.86
CA HIS A 217 2.80 14.64 8.96
C HIS A 217 1.37 14.47 8.49
N ALA A 218 0.64 13.55 9.09
CA ALA A 218 -0.81 13.46 8.90
C ALA A 218 -1.50 14.19 10.05
N PHE A 219 -2.32 15.19 9.73
CA PHE A 219 -2.99 16.03 10.73
C PHE A 219 -4.03 15.24 11.51
N LYS A 220 -4.73 14.30 10.86
CA LYS A 220 -5.65 13.38 11.52
C LYS A 220 -4.86 12.41 12.40
N ASN A 221 -5.08 12.46 13.71
CA ASN A 221 -4.39 11.70 14.76
C ASN A 221 -2.89 12.00 14.94
N GLY A 222 -2.34 13.00 14.25
CA GLY A 222 -0.98 13.49 14.48
C GLY A 222 0.15 12.52 14.12
N TYR A 223 -0.04 11.65 13.13
CA TYR A 223 1.00 10.70 12.72
C TYR A 223 2.22 11.40 12.11
N LYS A 224 3.40 10.83 12.35
CA LYS A 224 4.68 11.36 11.89
C LYS A 224 5.53 10.24 11.27
N ARG A 225 6.14 10.52 10.13
CA ARG A 225 7.03 9.60 9.41
C ARG A 225 8.26 10.35 8.91
N VAL A 226 9.41 9.70 8.94
CA VAL A 226 10.59 10.12 8.19
C VAL A 226 10.93 9.10 7.13
N SER A 227 11.48 9.58 6.02
CA SER A 227 12.02 8.72 4.99
C SER A 227 13.33 9.23 4.45
N GLY A 228 14.17 8.30 4.00
CA GLY A 228 15.36 8.56 3.20
C GLY A 228 15.25 7.82 1.88
N GLY A 229 15.68 8.47 0.80
CA GLY A 229 15.59 7.93 -0.55
C GLY A 229 16.89 8.06 -1.32
N LEU A 230 17.12 7.11 -2.22
CA LEU A 230 18.18 7.09 -3.21
C LEU A 230 17.55 7.04 -4.60
N GLU A 231 18.09 7.83 -5.52
CA GLU A 231 17.66 7.91 -6.91
C GLU A 231 18.87 7.66 -7.83
N TYR A 232 18.66 6.90 -8.89
CA TYR A 232 19.62 6.74 -9.97
C TYR A 232 18.90 6.78 -11.31
N VAL A 233 19.25 7.76 -12.13
CA VAL A 233 18.64 7.94 -13.45
C VAL A 233 19.72 7.86 -14.49
N VAL A 234 19.52 7.01 -15.50
CA VAL A 234 20.45 6.81 -16.62
C VAL A 234 19.68 6.78 -17.93
N GLY A 235 19.87 7.84 -18.72
CA GLY A 235 19.11 8.09 -19.95
C GLY A 235 17.60 8.07 -19.70
N LEU A 236 16.94 7.04 -20.23
CA LEU A 236 15.48 6.86 -20.16
C LEU A 236 14.99 6.04 -18.97
N ASN A 237 15.91 5.46 -18.20
CA ASN A 237 15.65 4.56 -17.09
C ASN A 237 15.81 5.31 -15.76
N GLU A 238 14.89 5.05 -14.83
CA GLU A 238 14.86 5.63 -13.50
C GLU A 238 14.76 4.51 -12.47
N PHE A 239 15.61 4.56 -11.46
CA PHE A 239 15.60 3.67 -10.32
C PHE A 239 15.48 4.51 -9.06
N HIS A 240 14.66 4.06 -8.13
CA HIS A 240 14.57 4.67 -6.81
C HIS A 240 14.45 3.59 -5.73
N ALA A 241 14.93 3.93 -4.54
CA ALA A 241 14.79 3.12 -3.35
C ALA A 241 14.54 4.03 -2.16
N ASN A 242 13.45 3.81 -1.44
CA ASN A 242 13.06 4.62 -0.29
C ASN A 242 12.89 3.75 0.95
N ILE A 243 13.32 4.26 2.10
CA ILE A 243 13.15 3.62 3.41
C ILE A 243 12.32 4.54 4.28
N TYR A 244 11.35 3.97 5.01
CA TYR A 244 10.39 4.66 5.83
C TYR A 244 10.45 4.21 7.28
N LYS A 245 10.49 5.18 8.18
CA LYS A 245 10.49 4.95 9.62
C LYS A 245 9.44 5.85 10.28
N ASN A 246 8.65 5.27 11.16
CA ASN A 246 7.70 6.01 11.97
C ASN A 246 8.43 6.85 13.03
N LEU A 247 7.91 8.05 13.30
CA LEU A 247 8.37 8.89 14.41
C LEU A 247 7.28 8.93 15.49
N GLY A 248 7.68 8.73 16.74
CA GLY A 248 6.79 8.74 17.90
C GLY A 248 6.47 7.35 18.46
N SER A 249 5.87 7.32 19.64
CA SER A 249 5.42 6.08 20.26
C SER A 249 4.26 5.49 19.47
N ASN A 250 4.27 4.17 19.28
CA ASN A 250 3.08 3.46 18.84
C ASN A 250 1.99 3.71 19.89
N GLY A 251 0.84 4.26 19.48
CA GLY A 251 -0.28 4.55 20.36
C GLY A 251 -0.94 3.25 20.78
N ARG A 252 -0.32 2.54 21.72
CA ARG A 252 -0.79 1.27 22.25
C ARG A 252 -1.56 1.51 23.53
N LYS A 253 -2.78 1.02 23.60
CA LYS A 253 -3.61 1.14 24.79
C LYS A 253 -4.19 -0.22 25.15
N TYR A 254 -4.09 -0.53 26.43
CA TYR A 254 -4.91 -1.55 27.07
C TYR A 254 -6.03 -0.83 27.79
N ILE A 255 -7.26 -1.17 27.49
CA ILE A 255 -8.42 -0.68 28.22
C ILE A 255 -9.16 -1.91 28.74
N GLY A 256 -8.98 -2.21 30.03
CA GLY A 256 -9.88 -3.10 30.73
C GLY A 256 -11.20 -2.37 30.90
N LEU A 257 -12.27 -2.92 30.35
CA LEU A 257 -13.60 -2.37 30.55
C LEU A 257 -14.22 -3.02 31.80
N HIS A 258 -15.24 -2.39 32.37
CA HIS A 258 -15.85 -2.87 33.60
C HIS A 258 -16.50 -4.23 33.34
N GLY A 259 -15.96 -5.25 33.99
CA GLY A 259 -16.56 -6.57 34.01
C GLY A 259 -17.93 -6.52 34.68
N ARG A 260 -18.87 -7.29 34.14
CA ARG A 260 -20.15 -7.53 34.78
C ARG A 260 -20.00 -8.79 35.62
N THR A 261 -20.52 -8.77 36.84
CA THR A 261 -20.49 -9.94 37.74
C THR A 261 -21.88 -10.21 38.32
N SER A 262 -22.21 -11.47 38.60
CA SER A 262 -23.52 -11.92 39.07
C SER A 262 -23.84 -11.59 40.53
N ARG A 263 -23.01 -10.83 41.25
CA ARG A 263 -23.12 -10.67 42.71
C ARG A 263 -23.91 -9.43 43.15
N TRP A 264 -25.21 -9.62 43.43
CA TRP A 264 -25.86 -9.52 44.76
C TRP A 264 -27.39 -9.33 44.72
N TYR A 265 -28.05 -9.15 43.56
CA TYR A 265 -29.52 -9.02 43.51
C TYR A 265 -30.22 -9.62 42.28
N ASP A 266 -29.52 -10.41 41.45
CA ASP A 266 -30.14 -11.08 40.31
C ASP A 266 -29.95 -12.62 40.37
N PRO A 267 -30.96 -13.37 40.85
CA PRO A 267 -30.94 -14.83 40.89
C PRO A 267 -30.79 -15.48 39.50
N THR A 268 -30.99 -14.72 38.41
CA THR A 268 -31.05 -15.22 37.04
C THR A 268 -29.70 -15.26 36.30
N GLY A 269 -28.63 -14.67 36.88
CA GLY A 269 -27.32 -14.57 36.22
C GLY A 269 -27.29 -13.50 35.12
N LEU A 270 -26.11 -13.20 34.58
CA LEU A 270 -25.89 -12.10 33.61
C LEU A 270 -26.67 -12.23 32.29
N TYR A 271 -27.14 -13.44 32.00
CA TYR A 271 -27.84 -13.81 30.78
C TYR A 271 -29.18 -14.49 31.14
N PRO A 272 -30.27 -13.71 31.33
CA PRO A 272 -31.50 -14.16 32.00
C PRO A 272 -32.41 -15.08 31.18
N TYR A 273 -32.13 -15.33 29.89
CA TYR A 273 -32.95 -16.22 29.05
C TYR A 273 -32.76 -17.72 29.33
N GLY A 274 -32.17 -18.05 30.48
CA GLY A 274 -31.65 -19.38 30.79
C GLY A 274 -32.19 -20.05 32.04
N ARG A 275 -33.32 -19.62 32.62
CA ARG A 275 -33.94 -20.35 33.73
C ARG A 275 -35.29 -20.88 33.29
N ASP A 276 -35.30 -22.13 32.81
CA ASP A 276 -36.54 -22.91 32.86
C ASP A 276 -36.81 -23.18 34.35
N ASP A 277 -38.03 -22.90 34.82
CA ASP A 277 -38.42 -23.15 36.21
C ASP A 277 -38.37 -24.66 36.53
N ASN A 278 -38.37 -25.50 35.49
CA ASN A 278 -38.21 -26.94 35.61
C ASN A 278 -36.73 -27.37 35.58
N THR A 279 -36.08 -27.32 36.74
CA THR A 279 -34.70 -27.80 36.97
C THR A 279 -34.53 -29.32 36.86
N SER A 280 -35.59 -30.09 36.62
CA SER A 280 -35.53 -31.57 36.60
C SER A 280 -35.05 -32.19 35.29
N LEU A 281 -34.98 -31.41 34.19
CA LEU A 281 -34.70 -31.92 32.84
C LEU A 281 -33.31 -31.57 32.30
N TYR A 282 -32.69 -30.48 32.76
CA TYR A 282 -31.38 -30.02 32.26
C TYR A 282 -30.59 -29.27 33.35
N ASN A 283 -29.31 -29.59 33.52
CA ASN A 283 -28.38 -28.78 34.30
C ASN A 283 -27.91 -27.60 33.47
N TYR A 284 -28.19 -26.40 33.93
CA TYR A 284 -27.89 -25.16 33.20
C TYR A 284 -26.56 -24.56 33.66
N ALA A 285 -25.61 -24.41 32.73
CA ALA A 285 -24.39 -23.66 32.99
C ALA A 285 -24.71 -22.18 33.24
N LYS A 286 -24.25 -21.63 34.37
CA LYS A 286 -24.45 -20.23 34.73
C LYS A 286 -23.19 -19.42 34.40
N VAL A 287 -23.36 -18.29 33.73
CA VAL A 287 -22.28 -17.30 33.55
C VAL A 287 -22.24 -16.41 34.78
N ASP A 288 -21.16 -16.53 35.55
CA ASP A 288 -20.97 -15.80 36.80
C ASP A 288 -20.32 -14.43 36.61
N TYR A 289 -19.50 -14.29 35.57
CA TYR A 289 -18.95 -13.01 35.16
C TYR A 289 -18.71 -12.96 33.65
N GLU A 290 -18.78 -11.75 33.12
CA GLU A 290 -18.35 -11.36 31.78
C GLU A 290 -17.32 -10.24 31.95
N ASN A 291 -16.08 -10.51 31.61
CA ASN A 291 -15.04 -9.50 31.49
C ASN A 291 -14.80 -9.22 30.02
N HIS A 292 -14.54 -7.97 29.67
CA HIS A 292 -14.11 -7.64 28.32
C HIS A 292 -13.03 -6.57 28.35
N TRP A 293 -12.14 -6.63 27.36
CA TRP A 293 -11.08 -5.64 27.22
C TRP A 293 -10.86 -5.30 25.76
N ILE A 294 -10.36 -4.09 25.55
CA ILE A 294 -9.99 -3.58 24.24
C ILE A 294 -8.48 -3.35 24.21
N LEU A 295 -7.83 -4.00 23.25
CA LEU A 295 -6.46 -3.74 22.87
C LEU A 295 -6.47 -2.90 21.61
N SER A 296 -5.91 -1.69 21.67
CA SER A 296 -5.72 -0.88 20.46
C SER A 296 -4.24 -0.60 20.21
N GLU A 297 -3.84 -0.69 18.95
CA GLU A 297 -2.55 -0.23 18.45
C GLU A 297 -2.79 0.68 17.25
N ASN A 298 -2.16 1.84 17.31
CA ASN A 298 -2.19 2.79 16.22
C ASN A 298 -0.75 3.19 15.85
N THR A 299 -0.33 2.89 14.62
CA THR A 299 1.07 3.09 14.20
C THR A 299 1.19 3.38 12.71
N VAL A 300 2.23 4.14 12.37
CA VAL A 300 2.63 4.36 10.97
C VAL A 300 3.45 3.17 10.50
N ALA A 301 3.14 2.67 9.31
CA ALA A 301 3.90 1.58 8.71
C ALA A 301 5.36 2.00 8.48
N ARG A 302 6.28 1.17 8.95
CA ARG A 302 7.72 1.24 8.63
C ARG A 302 8.02 0.24 7.52
N GLY A 303 8.96 0.52 6.64
CA GLY A 303 9.21 -0.35 5.50
C GLY A 303 10.12 0.27 4.47
N TYR A 304 10.08 -0.27 3.26
CA TYR A 304 10.80 0.25 2.12
C TYR A 304 10.02 0.04 0.83
N ASP A 305 10.32 0.86 -0.16
CA ASP A 305 9.97 0.60 -1.56
C ASP A 305 11.20 0.69 -2.45
N ILE A 306 11.15 -0.05 -3.55
CA ILE A 306 12.10 0.03 -4.64
C ILE A 306 11.29 0.07 -5.93
N GLY A 307 11.71 0.88 -6.88
CA GLY A 307 10.98 1.03 -8.12
C GLY A 307 11.85 1.28 -9.31
N TYR A 308 11.31 0.90 -10.46
CA TYR A 308 11.90 1.10 -11.75
C TYR A 308 10.87 1.75 -12.67
N ALA A 309 11.30 2.77 -13.39
CA ALA A 309 10.49 3.39 -14.42
C ALA A 309 11.28 3.60 -15.70
N ARG A 310 10.56 3.61 -16.80
CA ARG A 310 11.11 3.81 -18.13
C ARG A 310 10.24 4.74 -18.95
N THR A 311 10.93 5.62 -19.66
CA THR A 311 10.36 6.49 -20.70
C THR A 311 10.83 6.02 -22.07
N PHE A 312 10.14 6.41 -23.14
CA PHE A 312 10.45 5.94 -24.49
C PHE A 312 10.96 7.09 -25.36
N LYS A 313 12.01 6.85 -26.15
CA LYS A 313 12.65 7.87 -27.00
C LYS A 313 11.64 8.55 -27.95
N ASN A 314 10.74 7.76 -28.54
CA ASN A 314 9.76 8.21 -29.53
C ASN A 314 8.37 8.51 -28.92
N ALA A 315 8.19 8.27 -27.62
CA ALA A 315 6.95 8.51 -26.90
C ALA A 315 7.29 9.04 -25.50
N ARG A 316 7.91 10.24 -25.45
CA ARG A 316 8.32 10.89 -24.19
C ARG A 316 7.14 11.32 -23.33
N TRP A 317 5.97 11.43 -23.94
CA TRP A 317 4.69 11.64 -23.26
C TRP A 317 4.23 10.40 -22.45
N ALA A 318 4.83 9.22 -22.67
CA ALA A 318 4.50 7.99 -21.96
C ALA A 318 5.64 7.52 -21.04
N ARG A 319 5.28 7.13 -19.83
CA ARG A 319 6.17 6.55 -18.82
C ARG A 319 5.51 5.31 -18.24
N VAL A 320 6.26 4.21 -18.10
CA VAL A 320 5.80 2.99 -17.43
C VAL A 320 6.64 2.75 -16.21
N TYR A 321 6.04 2.20 -15.15
CA TYR A 321 6.75 1.94 -13.90
C TYR A 321 6.25 0.68 -13.20
N ALA A 322 7.14 0.12 -12.40
CA ALA A 322 6.90 -1.01 -11.53
C ALA A 322 7.65 -0.81 -10.21
N ASP A 323 6.89 -0.80 -9.11
CA ASP A 323 7.40 -0.62 -7.77
C ASP A 323 7.10 -1.87 -6.93
N TYR A 324 8.04 -2.27 -6.09
CA TYR A 324 7.85 -3.26 -5.04
C TYR A 324 7.95 -2.58 -3.69
N TYR A 325 7.04 -2.89 -2.79
CA TYR A 325 7.04 -2.35 -1.44
C TYR A 325 6.87 -3.45 -0.39
N ASN A 326 7.46 -3.21 0.78
CA ASN A 326 7.33 -4.08 1.94
C ASN A 326 7.19 -3.23 3.21
N TRP A 327 5.99 -3.24 3.77
CA TRP A 327 5.66 -2.64 5.06
C TRP A 327 5.81 -3.68 6.16
N ARG A 328 6.80 -3.49 7.01
CA ARG A 328 7.13 -4.42 8.09
C ARG A 328 6.02 -4.44 9.13
N GLY A 329 5.54 -5.65 9.40
CA GLY A 329 4.65 -5.97 10.50
C GLY A 329 5.33 -5.90 11.85
N ARG A 330 4.65 -6.48 12.83
CA ARG A 330 5.02 -6.40 14.25
C ARG A 330 5.08 -7.81 14.82
N SER A 331 6.14 -8.12 15.56
CA SER A 331 6.18 -9.30 16.44
C SER A 331 5.09 -9.23 17.51
N ALA A 332 4.71 -10.35 18.12
CA ALA A 332 3.74 -10.30 19.19
C ALA A 332 4.25 -9.42 20.36
N VAL A 333 3.42 -8.51 20.87
CA VAL A 333 3.80 -7.49 21.86
C VAL A 333 2.84 -7.54 23.03
N ARG A 334 3.37 -7.46 24.25
CA ARG A 334 2.57 -7.35 25.47
C ARG A 334 1.98 -5.94 25.59
N VAL A 335 0.69 -5.86 25.85
CA VAL A 335 -0.06 -4.62 26.08
C VAL A 335 -0.91 -4.84 27.32
N GLY A 336 -0.47 -4.29 28.45
CA GLY A 336 -1.03 -4.62 29.78
C GLY A 336 -0.75 -6.09 30.16
N TYR A 337 -1.79 -6.79 30.60
CA TYR A 337 -1.71 -8.21 30.99
C TYR A 337 -1.81 -9.18 29.80
N TYR A 338 -2.19 -8.68 28.62
CA TYR A 338 -2.42 -9.49 27.42
C TYR A 338 -1.34 -9.27 26.35
N LYS A 339 -1.35 -10.14 25.32
CA LYS A 339 -0.40 -10.11 24.21
C LYS A 339 -1.14 -9.91 22.90
N LEU A 340 -0.89 -8.79 22.23
CA LEU A 340 -1.34 -8.60 20.85
C LEU A 340 -0.56 -9.53 19.93
N ASN A 341 -1.29 -10.31 19.12
CA ASN A 341 -0.74 -11.27 18.17
C ASN A 341 0.22 -10.63 17.16
N LYS A 342 1.03 -11.47 16.51
CA LYS A 342 1.93 -11.01 15.44
C LYS A 342 1.10 -10.42 14.29
N ARG A 343 1.49 -9.25 13.80
CA ARG A 343 0.99 -8.68 12.55
C ARG A 343 1.99 -9.00 11.44
N ASP A 344 1.52 -9.63 10.37
CA ASP A 344 2.36 -9.96 9.22
C ASP A 344 2.73 -8.73 8.40
N ASP A 345 3.76 -8.88 7.58
CA ASP A 345 4.26 -7.84 6.69
C ASP A 345 3.27 -7.63 5.53
N ILE A 346 3.02 -6.36 5.17
CA ILE A 346 2.22 -6.02 3.99
C ILE A 346 3.17 -5.74 2.84
N LYS A 347 3.27 -6.69 1.92
CA LYS A 347 4.09 -6.59 0.71
C LYS A 347 3.23 -6.60 -0.55
N GLY A 348 3.73 -5.99 -1.61
CA GLY A 348 3.03 -5.93 -2.87
C GLY A 348 3.83 -5.27 -3.99
N PHE A 349 3.23 -5.27 -5.17
CA PHE A 349 3.75 -4.61 -6.36
C PHE A 349 2.75 -3.57 -6.85
N LYS A 350 3.25 -2.44 -7.33
CA LYS A 350 2.46 -1.42 -8.02
C LYS A 350 2.99 -1.31 -9.44
N VAL A 351 2.11 -1.49 -10.42
CA VAL A 351 2.46 -1.33 -11.84
C VAL A 351 1.53 -0.30 -12.46
N GLY A 352 2.08 0.59 -13.26
CA GLY A 352 1.30 1.67 -13.83
C GLY A 352 1.95 2.31 -15.05
N ALA A 353 1.17 3.17 -15.67
CA ALA A 353 1.60 3.99 -16.78
C ALA A 353 1.10 5.43 -16.60
N GLU A 354 1.98 6.38 -16.88
CA GLU A 354 1.70 7.81 -16.88
C GLU A 354 1.72 8.31 -18.32
N PHE A 355 0.70 9.09 -18.67
CA PHE A 355 0.49 9.63 -20.00
C PHE A 355 0.25 11.13 -19.90
N HIS A 356 1.17 11.91 -20.43
CA HIS A 356 1.03 13.35 -20.60
C HIS A 356 0.09 13.59 -21.79
N ILE A 357 -1.18 13.85 -21.53
CA ILE A 357 -2.21 14.04 -22.55
C ILE A 357 -2.01 15.40 -23.23
N THR A 358 -1.87 16.45 -22.41
CA THR A 358 -1.56 17.82 -22.83
C THR A 358 -0.38 18.34 -21.98
N PRO A 359 0.26 19.47 -22.34
CA PRO A 359 1.31 20.06 -21.51
C PRO A 359 0.90 20.31 -20.05
N HIS A 360 -0.39 20.47 -19.78
CA HIS A 360 -0.91 20.70 -18.44
C HIS A 360 -1.51 19.45 -17.79
N LEU A 361 -1.87 18.42 -18.57
CA LEU A 361 -2.70 17.32 -18.08
C LEU A 361 -1.99 15.99 -18.24
N THR A 362 -1.82 15.28 -17.12
CA THR A 362 -1.21 13.95 -17.07
C THR A 362 -2.14 12.96 -16.39
N LEU A 363 -2.35 11.82 -17.02
CA LEU A 363 -3.11 10.69 -16.47
C LEU A 363 -2.14 9.60 -16.02
N ASP A 364 -2.20 9.19 -14.76
CA ASP A 364 -1.46 8.05 -14.22
C ASP A 364 -2.46 6.98 -13.77
N ALA A 365 -2.42 5.82 -14.40
CA ALA A 365 -3.32 4.71 -14.09
C ALA A 365 -2.55 3.40 -13.96
N GLY A 366 -3.04 2.51 -13.11
CA GLY A 366 -2.36 1.25 -12.88
C GLY A 366 -3.10 0.33 -11.92
N TYR A 367 -2.37 -0.67 -11.46
CA TYR A 367 -2.85 -1.69 -10.54
C TYR A 367 -1.85 -1.85 -9.40
N GLN A 368 -2.35 -1.74 -8.18
CA GLN A 368 -1.59 -2.02 -6.97
C GLN A 368 -2.04 -3.37 -6.44
N THR A 369 -1.09 -4.28 -6.29
CA THR A 369 -1.27 -5.53 -5.55
C THR A 369 -0.83 -5.34 -4.12
N ALA A 370 -1.51 -5.97 -3.19
CA ALA A 370 -1.17 -5.97 -1.77
C ALA A 370 -1.50 -7.34 -1.16
N SER A 371 -0.69 -7.74 -0.19
CA SER A 371 -1.00 -8.90 0.65
C SER A 371 -2.33 -8.67 1.40
N HIS A 372 -3.08 -9.75 1.69
CA HIS A 372 -4.41 -9.69 2.33
C HIS A 372 -5.54 -9.03 1.51
N HIS A 373 -5.61 -9.30 0.20
CA HIS A 373 -6.74 -8.93 -0.69
C HIS A 373 -6.98 -7.42 -0.94
N LEU A 374 -6.06 -6.56 -0.49
CA LEU A 374 -6.06 -5.10 -0.64
C LEU A 374 -5.65 -4.62 -2.06
N SER A 375 -5.61 -5.53 -3.04
CA SER A 375 -5.20 -5.24 -4.42
C SER A 375 -6.31 -4.58 -5.21
N GLY A 376 -6.01 -3.50 -5.95
CA GLY A 376 -6.97 -2.78 -6.77
C GLY A 376 -6.37 -1.83 -7.81
N PRO A 377 -7.19 -1.39 -8.78
CA PRO A 377 -6.80 -0.33 -9.71
C PRO A 377 -6.76 1.03 -9.01
N TYR A 378 -5.98 1.95 -9.59
CA TYR A 378 -6.02 3.36 -9.25
C TYR A 378 -5.91 4.19 -10.53
N ALA A 379 -6.41 5.41 -10.45
CA ALA A 379 -6.24 6.41 -11.49
C ALA A 379 -6.04 7.78 -10.84
N THR A 380 -5.07 8.53 -11.30
CA THR A 380 -4.78 9.89 -10.85
C THR A 380 -4.64 10.81 -12.05
N LEU A 381 -5.23 11.99 -11.92
CA LEU A 381 -5.16 13.07 -12.86
C LEU A 381 -4.31 14.16 -12.24
N LYS A 382 -3.25 14.55 -12.92
CA LYS A 382 -2.32 15.61 -12.50
C LYS A 382 -2.48 16.79 -13.44
N TYR A 383 -2.71 17.96 -12.87
CA TYR A 383 -2.75 19.23 -13.55
C TYR A 383 -1.49 20.04 -13.20
N THR A 384 -0.59 20.21 -14.16
CA THR A 384 0.62 21.03 -14.03
C THR A 384 0.26 22.49 -14.32
N ILE A 385 0.57 23.38 -13.38
CA ILE A 385 0.22 24.81 -13.49
C ILE A 385 0.98 25.47 -14.64
N GLY A 386 2.25 25.12 -14.80
CA GLY A 386 3.07 25.50 -15.96
C GLY A 386 2.89 24.53 -17.13
N THR A 387 3.87 24.45 -18.02
CA THR A 387 3.80 23.62 -19.23
C THR A 387 4.82 22.48 -19.21
N SER A 388 4.34 21.23 -19.28
CA SER A 388 5.18 20.07 -19.57
C SER A 388 5.67 20.11 -21.01
N LYS A 389 6.96 19.82 -21.20
CA LYS A 389 7.63 19.85 -22.52
C LYS A 389 7.13 18.78 -23.47
N PHE A 390 6.75 17.61 -22.93
CA PHE A 390 6.32 16.46 -23.70
C PHE A 390 4.85 16.16 -23.43
N ALA A 391 4.06 16.08 -24.49
CA ALA A 391 2.65 15.75 -24.41
C ALA A 391 2.19 15.09 -25.70
N TRP A 392 1.16 14.24 -25.63
CA TRP A 392 0.58 13.59 -26.79
C TRP A 392 -0.15 14.59 -27.71
N ARG A 393 -0.76 15.63 -27.15
CA ARG A 393 -1.38 16.72 -27.91
C ARG A 393 -0.77 18.06 -27.51
N GLY A 394 -0.34 18.84 -28.50
CA GLY A 394 0.14 20.21 -28.29
C GLY A 394 1.53 20.32 -27.64
N GLY A 395 2.32 19.24 -27.63
CA GLY A 395 3.69 19.23 -27.11
C GLY A 395 4.65 18.41 -27.98
N LYS A 396 5.92 18.34 -27.61
CA LYS A 396 6.90 17.51 -28.32
C LYS A 396 6.62 16.02 -28.04
N HIS A 397 6.78 15.16 -29.04
CA HIS A 397 6.54 13.72 -28.90
C HIS A 397 7.82 12.92 -28.61
N SER A 398 8.97 13.43 -29.08
CA SER A 398 10.27 12.79 -28.98
C SER A 398 11.33 13.80 -28.53
N GLU A 399 12.46 13.27 -28.06
CA GLU A 399 13.63 14.05 -27.70
C GLU A 399 14.83 13.44 -28.43
N SER A 400 15.45 14.22 -29.32
CA SER A 400 16.67 13.81 -30.06
C SER A 400 17.95 14.01 -29.25
N ALA A 401 17.86 14.73 -28.12
CA ALA A 401 19.01 15.21 -27.37
C ALA A 401 19.57 14.21 -26.34
N ILE A 402 20.89 14.31 -26.19
CA ILE A 402 21.82 13.44 -25.46
C ILE A 402 21.74 13.57 -23.91
N THR A 403 20.95 14.53 -23.39
CA THR A 403 20.97 14.97 -21.98
C THR A 403 19.68 14.66 -21.21
N THR A 404 19.11 13.46 -21.40
CA THR A 404 17.87 13.02 -20.73
C THR A 404 17.95 13.04 -19.20
N ALA A 405 19.13 12.84 -18.61
CA ALA A 405 19.28 12.91 -17.16
C ALA A 405 19.25 14.36 -16.65
N ARG A 406 19.81 15.31 -17.41
CA ARG A 406 19.83 16.74 -17.07
C ARG A 406 18.41 17.32 -17.00
N SER A 407 17.55 16.97 -17.96
CA SER A 407 16.16 17.46 -17.99
C SER A 407 15.31 16.95 -16.82
N LYS A 408 15.73 15.84 -16.20
CA LYS A 408 15.03 15.20 -15.07
C LYS A 408 15.57 15.62 -13.69
N MET A 409 16.57 16.49 -13.61
CA MET A 409 17.16 16.88 -12.32
C MET A 409 16.21 17.69 -11.43
N LEU A 410 15.15 18.26 -11.99
CA LEU A 410 14.10 19.00 -11.27
C LEU A 410 12.77 18.24 -11.19
N ASP A 411 12.74 16.97 -11.60
CA ASP A 411 11.55 16.12 -11.47
C ASP A 411 11.26 15.83 -10.00
N LYS A 412 10.00 15.66 -9.64
CA LYS A 412 9.61 15.35 -8.26
C LYS A 412 10.17 14.00 -7.82
N VAL A 413 10.53 13.89 -6.55
CA VAL A 413 10.99 12.63 -5.96
C VAL A 413 9.86 11.59 -6.01
N HIS A 414 10.16 10.40 -6.52
CA HIS A 414 9.24 9.27 -6.50
C HIS A 414 9.33 8.55 -5.15
N ARG A 415 8.20 8.52 -4.43
CA ARG A 415 8.07 7.94 -3.09
C ARG A 415 6.65 7.49 -2.80
N SER A 416 6.50 6.50 -1.93
CA SER A 416 5.21 6.04 -1.43
C SER A 416 4.53 7.02 -0.46
N ASP A 417 3.22 7.13 -0.59
CA ASP A 417 2.35 7.86 0.35
C ASP A 417 2.40 7.24 1.76
N MET A 418 1.89 7.96 2.77
CA MET A 418 1.86 7.45 4.15
C MET A 418 0.87 6.31 4.29
N VAL A 419 1.31 5.20 4.90
CA VAL A 419 0.43 4.07 5.26
C VAL A 419 0.36 4.00 6.78
N VAL A 420 -0.85 3.98 7.31
CA VAL A 420 -1.15 3.86 8.74
C VAL A 420 -1.90 2.56 8.99
N GLN A 421 -1.52 1.88 10.07
CA GLN A 421 -2.12 0.64 10.50
C GLN A 421 -2.77 0.85 11.87
N GLU A 422 -4.08 0.65 11.92
CA GLU A 422 -4.88 0.63 13.14
C GLU A 422 -5.33 -0.81 13.40
N THR A 423 -5.15 -1.27 14.63
CA THR A 423 -5.55 -2.60 15.07
C THR A 423 -6.30 -2.46 16.37
N VAL A 424 -7.52 -2.97 16.41
CA VAL A 424 -8.35 -3.08 17.61
C VAL A 424 -8.72 -4.54 17.78
N GLU A 425 -8.36 -5.13 18.92
CA GLU A 425 -8.78 -6.48 19.30
C GLU A 425 -9.58 -6.37 20.60
N GLU A 426 -10.85 -6.72 20.49
CA GLU A 426 -11.78 -6.84 21.60
C GLU A 426 -11.93 -8.32 21.94
N THR A 427 -11.89 -8.65 23.22
CA THR A 427 -12.03 -10.04 23.65
C THR A 427 -12.87 -10.08 24.92
N TYR A 428 -13.80 -11.02 24.92
CA TYR A 428 -14.69 -11.30 26.02
C TYR A 428 -14.22 -12.58 26.70
N ASP A 429 -14.16 -12.56 28.01
CA ASP A 429 -13.81 -13.67 28.88
C ASP A 429 -14.96 -13.93 29.84
N HIS A 430 -15.34 -15.20 29.93
CA HIS A 430 -16.52 -15.62 30.66
C HIS A 430 -16.14 -16.69 31.67
N GLY A 431 -16.57 -16.50 32.91
CA GLY A 431 -16.52 -17.54 33.93
C GLY A 431 -17.81 -18.32 33.92
N VAL A 432 -17.72 -19.62 33.65
CA VAL A 432 -18.88 -20.52 33.69
C VAL A 432 -18.71 -21.48 34.85
N VAL A 433 -19.74 -21.56 35.69
CA VAL A 433 -19.86 -22.61 36.70
C VAL A 433 -20.86 -23.63 36.18
N ASP A 434 -20.36 -24.86 36.00
CA ASP A 434 -21.20 -26.03 35.83
C ASP A 434 -21.90 -26.29 37.17
N VAL A 435 -23.23 -26.26 37.16
CA VAL A 435 -24.02 -26.51 38.37
C VAL A 435 -24.16 -27.99 38.69
N GLY A 436 -23.59 -28.89 37.87
CA GLY A 436 -23.44 -30.31 38.19
C GLY A 436 -24.76 -31.11 38.20
N LEU A 437 -24.64 -32.42 37.91
CA LEU A 437 -25.66 -33.46 38.13
C LEU A 437 -25.75 -33.83 39.61
#